data_AF-A0A7W0Z3B6-F1
#
_entry.id   AF-A0A7W0Z3B6-F1
#
_cell.length_a   1.000
_cell.length_b   1.000
_cell.length_c   1.000
_cell.angle_alpha   90.00
_cell.angle_beta   90.00
_cell.angle_gamma   90.00
#
_symmetry.space_group_name_H-M   'P 1'
#
loop_
_entity.id
_entity.type
_entity.pdbx_description
1 polymer ?
#
loop_
_entity_poly.entity_id
_entity_poly.type
_entity_poly.pdbx_seq_one_letter_code
_entity_poly.pdbx_strand_id
1 'polypeptide(L)'
;MAVEHLGLEAARPYVEAAGATYPVAVDERGVSVERFGFTVVPNGVLVDEGGTVRWTKHGGFSVDDPEDVAAVERFLAGEEPGAAAGTEVPYALLPTERELVAARVRLGQLLMELGRHDEAVAEWRSALRRDPENFLVRKQIWAAEHPEKFHPEIDFGWQQEQLREEREVEVAAGICGPDSCPVPWATGGFPSQSGG
;
A
#
# COMPACT_ATOMS: atom_id res chain seq x y z
N MET A 1 7.07 10.75 -7.72
CA MET A 1 7.83 9.49 -7.87
C MET A 1 6.88 8.42 -8.35
N ALA A 2 7.29 7.58 -9.28
CA ALA A 2 6.54 6.40 -9.73
C ALA A 2 7.14 5.14 -9.10
N VAL A 3 6.30 4.22 -8.66
CA VAL A 3 6.73 2.90 -8.15
C VAL A 3 6.43 1.89 -9.25
N GLU A 4 7.48 1.44 -9.96
CA GLU A 4 7.34 0.53 -11.09
C GLU A 4 8.47 -0.50 -11.10
N HIS A 5 8.14 -1.71 -10.67
CA HIS A 5 9.04 -2.86 -10.61
C HIS A 5 9.47 -3.43 -11.98
N LEU A 6 8.71 -3.17 -13.06
CA LEU A 6 9.05 -3.62 -14.42
C LEU A 6 10.05 -2.70 -15.13
N GLY A 7 10.51 -1.66 -14.43
CA GLY A 7 11.54 -0.74 -14.91
C GLY A 7 11.00 0.53 -15.58
N LEU A 8 11.92 1.44 -15.89
CA LEU A 8 11.63 2.74 -16.51
C LEU A 8 10.74 2.67 -17.76
N GLU A 9 10.96 1.70 -18.65
CA GLU A 9 10.20 1.61 -19.90
C GLU A 9 8.74 1.24 -19.68
N ALA A 10 8.42 0.48 -18.63
CA ALA A 10 7.04 0.20 -18.24
C ALA A 10 6.34 1.44 -17.66
N ALA A 11 7.07 2.28 -16.92
CA ALA A 11 6.54 3.51 -16.34
C ALA A 11 6.36 4.64 -17.38
N ARG A 12 7.20 4.66 -18.41
CA ARG A 12 7.33 5.78 -19.37
C ARG A 12 6.00 6.23 -19.97
N PRO A 13 5.12 5.36 -20.51
CA PRO A 13 3.87 5.79 -21.13
C PRO A 13 2.96 6.54 -20.17
N TYR A 14 2.92 6.12 -18.89
CA TYR A 14 2.09 6.76 -17.86
C TYR A 14 2.67 8.11 -17.43
N VAL A 15 3.99 8.22 -17.29
CA VAL A 15 4.66 9.47 -16.97
C VAL A 15 4.49 10.51 -18.08
N GLU A 16 4.62 10.08 -19.33
CA GLU A 16 4.42 10.95 -20.50
C GLU A 16 2.96 11.39 -20.64
N ALA A 17 2.01 10.47 -20.45
CA ALA A 17 0.58 10.79 -20.48
C ALA A 17 0.15 11.74 -19.36
N ALA A 18 0.80 11.67 -18.19
CA ALA A 18 0.54 12.57 -17.07
C ALA A 18 1.02 14.01 -17.34
N GLY A 19 1.86 14.25 -18.36
CA GLY A 19 2.35 15.58 -18.71
C GLY A 19 3.13 16.27 -17.59
N ALA A 20 3.82 15.49 -16.74
CA ALA A 20 4.55 16.03 -15.59
C ALA A 20 5.64 17.00 -16.03
N THR A 21 5.61 18.23 -15.51
CA THR A 21 6.59 19.30 -15.80
C THR A 21 7.76 19.31 -14.81
N TYR A 22 7.75 18.39 -13.85
CA TYR A 22 8.73 18.24 -12.79
C TYR A 22 9.44 16.87 -12.90
N PRO A 23 10.64 16.72 -12.30
CA PRO A 23 11.35 15.45 -12.32
C PRO A 23 10.53 14.31 -11.71
N VAL A 24 10.42 13.18 -12.44
CA VAL A 24 9.80 11.95 -11.94
C VAL A 24 10.88 10.90 -11.74
N ALA A 25 11.21 10.61 -10.49
CA ALA A 25 12.02 9.45 -10.13
C ALA A 25 11.17 8.17 -10.25
N VAL A 26 11.73 7.12 -10.85
CA VAL A 26 11.13 5.78 -10.93
C VAL A 26 11.85 4.87 -9.93
N ASP A 27 11.09 4.34 -8.98
CA ASP A 27 11.57 3.37 -8.00
C ASP A 27 11.35 1.95 -8.51
N GLU A 28 12.39 1.42 -9.17
CA GLU A 28 12.37 0.06 -9.74
C GLU A 28 12.58 -1.03 -8.70
N ARG A 29 13.20 -0.70 -7.56
CA ARG A 29 13.67 -1.67 -6.56
C ARG A 29 12.93 -1.59 -5.23
N GLY A 30 11.83 -0.85 -5.19
CA GLY A 30 11.03 -0.63 -3.98
C GLY A 30 11.82 0.03 -2.83
N VAL A 31 12.82 0.88 -3.13
CA VAL A 31 13.61 1.59 -2.12
C VAL A 31 12.71 2.51 -1.28
N SER A 32 11.71 3.11 -1.91
CA SER A 32 10.75 3.97 -1.22
C SER A 32 9.89 3.21 -0.21
N VAL A 33 9.51 1.98 -0.53
CA VAL A 33 8.76 1.07 0.35
C VAL A 33 9.60 0.75 1.59
N GLU A 34 10.89 0.44 1.42
CA GLU A 34 11.81 0.16 2.53
C GLU A 34 12.04 1.39 3.41
N ARG A 35 12.29 2.56 2.81
CA ARG A 35 12.69 3.75 3.57
C ARG A 35 11.53 4.48 4.22
N PHE A 36 10.36 4.46 3.59
CA PHE A 36 9.20 5.23 4.06
C PHE A 36 8.05 4.34 4.56
N GLY A 37 8.14 3.02 4.39
CA GLY A 37 7.12 2.08 4.88
C GLY A 37 5.81 2.13 4.09
N PHE A 38 5.86 2.50 2.81
CA PHE A 38 4.67 2.60 1.96
C PHE A 38 4.09 1.24 1.62
N THR A 39 2.88 0.96 2.08
CA THR A 39 2.15 -0.29 1.78
C THR A 39 1.01 -0.08 0.77
N VAL A 40 0.68 1.17 0.48
CA VAL A 40 -0.38 1.62 -0.44
C VAL A 40 0.08 2.90 -1.16
N VAL A 41 -0.52 3.21 -2.31
CA VAL A 41 -0.33 4.45 -3.08
C VAL A 41 -1.71 5.04 -3.44
N PRO A 42 -1.85 6.36 -3.66
CA PRO A 42 -0.84 7.43 -3.63
C PRO A 42 -0.44 7.89 -2.21
N ASN A 43 0.79 8.41 -2.08
CA ASN A 43 1.37 8.91 -0.81
C ASN A 43 1.87 10.35 -0.98
N GLY A 44 1.99 11.08 0.13
CA GLY A 44 2.60 12.41 0.18
C GLY A 44 3.74 12.47 1.19
N VAL A 45 4.85 13.11 0.82
CA VAL A 45 6.02 13.35 1.70
C VAL A 45 6.49 14.78 1.51
N LEU A 46 6.60 15.55 2.59
CA LEU A 46 7.17 16.89 2.58
C LEU A 46 8.54 16.88 3.26
N VAL A 47 9.53 17.42 2.57
CA VAL A 47 10.94 17.43 2.99
C VAL A 47 11.43 18.87 2.97
N ASP A 48 12.02 19.34 4.07
CA ASP A 48 12.58 20.69 4.16
C ASP A 48 13.95 20.81 3.46
N GLU A 49 14.46 22.04 3.38
CA GLU A 49 15.76 22.34 2.75
C GLU A 49 16.94 21.62 3.43
N GLY A 50 16.79 21.25 4.70
CA GLY A 50 17.77 20.45 5.45
C GLY A 50 17.71 18.96 5.12
N GLY A 51 16.77 18.52 4.28
CA GLY A 51 16.54 17.12 3.97
C GLY A 51 15.75 16.36 5.03
N THR A 52 15.10 17.07 5.96
CA THR A 52 14.30 16.46 7.02
C THR A 52 12.87 16.24 6.55
N VAL A 53 12.34 15.03 6.75
CA VAL A 53 10.92 14.74 6.50
C VAL A 53 10.09 15.45 7.58
N ARG A 54 9.22 16.38 7.16
CA ARG A 54 8.34 17.16 8.04
C ARG A 54 6.92 16.63 8.10
N TRP A 55 6.52 15.86 7.10
CA TRP A 55 5.17 15.33 6.99
C TRP A 55 5.11 14.13 6.05
N THR A 56 4.27 13.14 6.37
CA THR A 56 4.04 11.94 5.58
C THR A 56 2.58 11.52 5.65
N LYS A 57 1.92 11.34 4.50
CA LYS A 57 0.61 10.70 4.38
C LYS A 57 0.74 9.39 3.61
N HIS A 58 0.32 8.29 4.23
CA HIS A 58 0.33 6.96 3.65
C HIS A 58 -1.08 6.60 3.15
N GLY A 59 -1.22 6.45 1.83
CA GLY A 59 -2.50 6.21 1.16
C GLY A 59 -3.36 7.46 1.04
N GLY A 60 -4.12 7.55 -0.05
CA GLY A 60 -5.17 8.55 -0.22
C GLY A 60 -4.67 9.99 -0.37
N PHE A 61 -3.38 10.23 -0.62
CA PHE A 61 -2.92 11.58 -0.95
C PHE A 61 -3.53 12.04 -2.28
N SER A 62 -4.14 13.23 -2.31
CA SER A 62 -4.76 13.77 -3.51
C SER A 62 -4.55 15.27 -3.64
N VAL A 63 -4.33 15.74 -4.88
CA VAL A 63 -4.29 17.17 -5.20
C VAL A 63 -5.68 17.81 -5.23
N ASP A 64 -6.73 16.99 -5.28
CA ASP A 64 -8.12 17.42 -5.21
C ASP A 64 -8.67 17.45 -3.77
N ASP A 65 -7.90 16.91 -2.81
CA ASP A 65 -8.24 16.94 -1.38
C ASP A 65 -7.79 18.28 -0.77
N PRO A 66 -8.71 19.14 -0.31
CA PRO A 66 -8.36 20.45 0.25
C PRO A 66 -7.51 20.35 1.53
N GLU A 67 -7.58 19.26 2.28
CA GLU A 67 -6.75 19.07 3.47
C GLU A 67 -5.29 18.81 3.11
N ASP A 68 -5.06 18.01 2.07
CA ASP A 68 -3.73 17.73 1.53
C ASP A 68 -3.10 18.99 0.93
N VAL A 69 -3.88 19.74 0.14
CA VAL A 69 -3.43 21.02 -0.43
C VAL A 69 -3.07 22.00 0.69
N ALA A 70 -3.91 22.13 1.72
CA ALA A 70 -3.64 23.02 2.84
C ALA A 70 -2.39 22.61 3.65
N ALA A 71 -2.06 21.32 3.73
CA ALA A 71 -0.82 20.85 4.36
C ALA A 71 0.42 21.28 3.55
N VAL A 72 0.36 21.16 2.22
CA VAL A 72 1.42 21.62 1.32
C VAL A 72 1.59 23.14 1.40
N GLU A 73 0.50 23.91 1.37
CA GLU A 73 0.55 25.37 1.42
C GLU A 73 1.15 25.89 2.73
N ARG A 74 0.75 25.31 3.87
CA ARG A 74 1.34 25.65 5.18
C ARG A 74 2.83 25.35 5.23
N PHE A 75 3.24 24.18 4.70
CA PHE A 75 4.64 23.82 4.61
C PHE A 75 5.45 24.84 3.79
N LEU A 76 4.93 25.27 2.64
CA LEU A 76 5.55 26.27 1.78
C LEU A 76 5.62 27.66 2.44
N ALA A 77 4.68 27.99 3.33
CA ALA A 77 4.71 29.21 4.14
C ALA A 77 5.70 29.14 5.32
N GLY A 78 6.38 28.00 5.53
CA GLY A 78 7.27 27.77 6.68
C GLY A 78 6.52 27.44 7.97
N GLU A 79 5.24 27.10 7.87
CA GLU A 79 4.39 26.68 8.99
C GLU A 79 4.37 25.15 9.14
N GLU A 80 3.88 24.67 10.28
CA GLU A 80 3.70 23.24 10.49
C GLU A 80 2.58 22.69 9.57
N PRO A 81 2.84 21.63 8.76
CA PRO A 81 1.86 21.06 7.82
C PRO A 81 0.63 20.45 8.50
N GLY A 82 0.66 20.29 9.83
CA GLY A 82 -0.39 19.67 10.63
C GLY A 82 -0.31 18.15 10.63
N ALA A 83 -1.31 17.51 11.24
CA ALA A 83 -1.40 16.06 11.24
C ALA A 83 -1.71 15.55 9.83
N ALA A 84 -0.98 14.53 9.38
CA ALA A 84 -1.41 13.75 8.22
C ALA A 84 -2.56 12.84 8.67
N ALA A 85 -3.74 13.01 8.09
CA ALA A 85 -4.75 11.97 8.11
C ALA A 85 -4.29 10.83 7.18
N GLY A 86 -3.33 10.03 7.64
CA GLY A 86 -2.94 8.80 6.94
C GLY A 86 -3.99 7.72 7.15
N THR A 87 -3.97 6.70 6.31
CA THR A 87 -4.67 5.45 6.62
C THR A 87 -4.05 4.90 7.90
N GLU A 88 -4.75 4.95 9.04
CA GLU A 88 -4.29 4.30 10.26
C GLU A 88 -4.20 2.80 9.96
N VAL A 89 -2.97 2.30 9.77
CA VAL A 89 -2.76 0.86 9.63
C VAL A 89 -2.90 0.27 11.05
N PRO A 90 -3.96 -0.50 11.30
CA PRO A 90 -4.50 -0.85 12.63
C PRO A 90 -3.70 -1.88 13.43
N TYR A 91 -2.83 -2.64 12.78
CA TYR A 91 -1.91 -3.53 13.47
C TYR A 91 -0.53 -2.92 13.29
N ALA A 92 -0.05 -2.31 14.36
CA ALA A 92 1.33 -1.89 14.44
C ALA A 92 2.19 -3.17 14.45
N LEU A 93 2.70 -3.57 13.28
CA LEU A 93 3.73 -4.59 13.19
C LEU A 93 4.88 -4.21 14.13
N LEU A 94 5.43 -5.17 14.86
CA LEU A 94 6.67 -4.92 15.60
C LEU A 94 7.79 -4.59 14.59
N PRO A 95 8.83 -3.82 14.97
CA PRO A 95 9.92 -3.46 14.06
C PRO A 95 10.51 -4.66 13.30
N THR A 96 10.77 -5.76 14.01
CA THR A 96 11.30 -7.00 13.41
C THR A 96 10.32 -7.67 12.45
N GLU A 97 9.01 -7.51 12.66
CA GLU A 97 7.99 -8.03 11.75
C GLU A 97 7.96 -7.22 10.45
N ARG A 98 8.10 -5.90 10.54
CA ARG A 98 8.26 -5.03 9.36
C ARG A 98 9.50 -5.39 8.56
N GLU A 99 10.64 -5.59 9.23
CA GLU A 99 11.89 -6.00 8.60
C GLU A 99 11.75 -7.36 7.89
N LEU A 100 11.09 -8.32 8.54
CA LEU A 100 10.81 -9.63 7.95
C LEU A 100 9.91 -9.53 6.71
N VAL A 101 8.83 -8.73 6.77
CA VAL A 101 7.95 -8.48 5.63
C VAL A 101 8.74 -7.86 4.48
N ALA A 102 9.49 -6.78 4.74
CA ALA A 102 10.29 -6.11 3.73
C ALA A 102 11.34 -7.03 3.09
N ALA A 103 12.01 -7.86 3.90
CA ALA A 103 13.00 -8.84 3.41
C ALA A 103 12.37 -9.88 2.47
N ARG A 104 11.16 -10.38 2.79
CA ARG A 104 10.43 -11.32 1.93
C ARG A 104 9.97 -10.67 0.63
N VAL A 105 9.49 -9.42 0.69
CA VAL A 105 9.11 -8.67 -0.51
C VAL A 105 10.30 -8.51 -1.45
N ARG A 106 11.46 -8.10 -0.93
CA ARG A 106 12.69 -7.98 -1.69
C ARG A 106 13.17 -9.32 -2.25
N LEU A 107 13.10 -10.39 -1.48
CA LEU A 107 13.45 -11.72 -1.96
C LEU A 107 12.55 -12.14 -3.13
N GLY A 108 11.23 -11.92 -3.03
CA GLY A 108 10.31 -12.22 -4.12
C GLY A 108 10.61 -11.41 -5.39
N GLN A 109 10.97 -10.13 -5.26
CA GLN A 109 11.40 -9.31 -6.40
C GLN A 109 12.65 -9.89 -7.08
N LEU A 110 13.67 -10.25 -6.30
CA LEU A 110 14.88 -10.88 -6.85
C LEU A 110 14.60 -12.23 -7.51
N LEU A 111 13.66 -13.02 -6.96
CA LEU A 111 13.23 -14.28 -7.54
C LEU A 111 12.50 -14.08 -8.87
N MET A 112 11.69 -13.03 -9.01
CA MET A 112 11.06 -12.65 -10.29
C MET A 112 12.11 -12.28 -11.34
N GLU A 113 13.10 -11.46 -10.97
CA GLU A 113 14.20 -11.09 -11.88
C GLU A 113 14.99 -12.31 -12.38
N LEU A 114 15.09 -13.35 -11.54
CA LEU A 114 15.71 -14.64 -11.89
C LEU A 114 14.79 -15.60 -12.66
N GLY A 115 13.55 -15.21 -12.96
CA GLY A 115 12.55 -16.05 -13.64
C GLY A 115 11.93 -17.15 -12.77
N ARG A 116 12.15 -17.11 -11.45
CA ARG A 116 11.66 -18.11 -10.47
C ARG A 116 10.31 -17.67 -9.91
N HIS A 117 9.31 -17.57 -10.78
CA HIS A 117 8.03 -16.92 -10.47
C HIS A 117 7.27 -17.59 -9.33
N ASP A 118 7.20 -18.92 -9.30
CA ASP A 118 6.47 -19.65 -8.24
C ASP A 118 7.06 -19.38 -6.85
N GLU A 119 8.39 -19.29 -6.76
CA GLU A 119 9.09 -19.02 -5.51
C GLU A 119 8.92 -17.56 -5.08
N ALA A 120 8.90 -16.63 -6.04
CA ALA A 120 8.61 -15.23 -5.76
C ALA A 120 7.22 -15.04 -5.15
N VAL A 121 6.21 -15.64 -5.77
CA VAL A 121 4.82 -15.62 -5.29
C VAL A 121 4.72 -16.26 -3.90
N ALA A 122 5.45 -17.34 -3.63
CA ALA A 122 5.46 -17.98 -2.31
C ALA A 122 6.01 -17.04 -1.20
N GLU A 123 7.06 -16.28 -1.49
CA GLU A 123 7.60 -15.29 -0.57
C GLU A 123 6.65 -14.12 -0.33
N TRP A 124 6.04 -13.60 -1.40
CA TRP A 124 5.04 -12.54 -1.29
C TRP A 124 3.78 -12.97 -0.54
N ARG A 125 3.28 -14.18 -0.77
CA ARG A 125 2.16 -14.74 0.03
C ARG A 125 2.55 -14.86 1.51
N SER A 126 3.81 -15.15 1.80
CA SER A 126 4.33 -15.20 3.18
C SER A 126 4.42 -13.81 3.82
N ALA A 127 4.76 -12.79 3.05
CA ALA A 127 4.70 -11.39 3.47
C ALA A 127 3.25 -10.93 3.70
N LEU A 128 2.33 -11.21 2.78
CA LEU A 128 0.92 -10.83 2.86
C LEU A 128 0.20 -11.48 4.05
N ARG A 129 0.51 -12.75 4.38
CA ARG A 129 -0.02 -13.38 5.61
C ARG A 129 0.36 -12.63 6.89
N ARG A 130 1.51 -11.94 6.88
CA ARG A 130 1.99 -11.17 8.02
C ARG A 130 1.47 -9.74 8.02
N ASP A 131 1.27 -9.18 6.83
CA ASP A 131 0.76 -7.84 6.60
C ASP A 131 -0.42 -7.89 5.60
N PRO A 132 -1.62 -8.36 6.00
CA PRO A 132 -2.76 -8.53 5.08
C PRO A 132 -3.23 -7.25 4.38
N GLU A 133 -3.00 -6.09 4.97
CA GLU A 133 -3.31 -4.77 4.38
C GLU A 133 -2.25 -4.29 3.39
N ASN A 134 -1.19 -5.06 3.14
CA ASN A 134 -0.14 -4.70 2.19
C ASN A 134 -0.61 -4.83 0.74
N PHE A 135 -1.32 -3.81 0.27
CA PHE A 135 -1.89 -3.78 -1.07
C PHE A 135 -0.81 -3.82 -2.17
N LEU A 136 0.38 -3.26 -1.88
CA LEU A 136 1.52 -3.37 -2.79
C LEU A 136 1.89 -4.83 -3.05
N VAL A 137 2.10 -5.63 -1.99
CA VAL A 137 2.44 -7.06 -2.11
C VAL A 137 1.32 -7.84 -2.79
N ARG A 138 0.06 -7.53 -2.44
CA ARG A 138 -1.11 -8.14 -3.07
C ARG A 138 -1.12 -7.90 -4.59
N LYS A 139 -0.86 -6.67 -5.02
CA LYS A 139 -0.73 -6.35 -6.45
C LYS A 139 0.45 -7.06 -7.13
N GLN A 140 1.59 -7.27 -6.45
CA GLN A 140 2.70 -8.02 -7.02
C GLN A 140 2.32 -9.49 -7.29
N ILE A 141 1.61 -10.13 -6.35
CA ILE A 141 1.07 -11.49 -6.53
C ILE A 141 0.12 -11.52 -7.72
N TRP A 142 -0.86 -10.62 -7.75
CA TRP A 142 -1.84 -10.54 -8.84
C TRP A 142 -1.20 -10.31 -10.20
N ALA A 143 -0.21 -9.42 -10.30
CA ALA A 143 0.47 -9.16 -11.55
C ALA A 143 1.29 -10.37 -12.04
N ALA A 144 1.86 -11.15 -11.12
CA ALA A 144 2.60 -12.37 -11.48
C ALA A 144 1.69 -13.53 -11.89
N GLU A 145 0.53 -13.68 -11.24
CA GLU A 145 -0.42 -14.78 -11.50
C GLU A 145 -1.39 -14.47 -12.65
N HIS A 146 -1.72 -13.19 -12.84
CA HIS A 146 -2.70 -12.70 -13.82
C HIS A 146 -2.13 -11.51 -14.63
N PRO A 147 -1.02 -11.68 -15.35
CA PRO A 147 -0.37 -10.59 -16.09
C PRO A 147 -1.30 -9.91 -17.10
N GLU A 148 -2.29 -10.63 -17.64
CA GLU A 148 -3.31 -10.12 -18.56
C GLU A 148 -4.26 -9.09 -17.92
N LYS A 149 -4.30 -9.01 -16.59
CA LYS A 149 -5.09 -8.03 -15.83
C LYS A 149 -4.36 -6.72 -15.58
N PHE A 150 -3.07 -6.66 -15.90
CA PHE A 150 -2.20 -5.51 -15.65
C PHE A 150 -1.63 -4.91 -16.94
N HIS A 151 -1.65 -5.66 -18.05
CA HIS A 151 -1.10 -5.20 -19.33
C HIS A 151 -2.04 -5.50 -20.51
N PRO A 152 -2.18 -4.57 -21.49
CA PRO A 152 -1.56 -3.23 -21.54
C PRO A 152 -2.22 -2.20 -20.62
N GLU A 153 -3.43 -2.48 -20.15
CA GLU A 153 -4.19 -1.63 -19.23
C GLU A 153 -4.52 -2.42 -17.96
N ILE A 154 -4.67 -1.69 -16.86
CA ILE A 154 -4.98 -2.28 -15.55
C ILE A 154 -6.50 -2.44 -15.41
N ASP A 155 -6.95 -3.67 -15.18
CA ASP A 155 -8.35 -4.00 -14.91
C ASP A 155 -8.69 -3.72 -13.43
N PHE A 156 -9.04 -2.47 -13.13
CA PHE A 156 -9.42 -2.05 -11.78
C PHE A 156 -10.70 -2.72 -11.29
N GLY A 157 -11.62 -3.07 -12.19
CA GLY A 157 -12.86 -3.77 -11.83
C GLY A 157 -12.56 -5.18 -11.31
N TRP A 158 -11.67 -5.89 -11.99
CA TRP A 158 -11.18 -7.19 -11.52
C TRP A 158 -10.42 -7.08 -10.19
N GLN A 159 -9.58 -6.06 -9.99
CA GLN A 159 -8.88 -5.89 -8.70
C GLN A 159 -9.84 -5.72 -7.52
N GLN A 160 -10.94 -4.98 -7.71
CA GLN A 160 -11.96 -4.81 -6.67
C GLN A 160 -12.67 -6.13 -6.33
N GLU A 161 -13.03 -6.90 -7.36
CA GLU A 161 -13.65 -8.22 -7.19
C GLU A 161 -12.71 -9.20 -6.49
N GLN A 162 -11.47 -9.31 -7.00
CA GLN A 162 -10.43 -10.18 -6.45
C GLN A 162 -10.14 -9.83 -4.98
N LEU A 163 -10.04 -8.53 -4.66
CA LEU A 163 -9.86 -8.09 -3.27
C LEU A 163 -11.02 -8.55 -2.39
N ARG A 164 -12.27 -8.40 -2.86
CA ARG A 164 -13.46 -8.80 -2.10
C ARG A 164 -13.44 -10.30 -1.81
N GLU A 165 -13.19 -11.14 -2.81
CA GLU A 165 -13.12 -12.59 -2.65
C GLU A 165 -12.00 -13.00 -1.67
N GLU A 166 -10.81 -12.42 -1.82
CA GLU A 166 -9.69 -12.69 -0.91
C GLU A 166 -10.00 -12.23 0.52
N ARG A 167 -10.64 -11.07 0.71
CA ARG A 167 -11.06 -10.60 2.03
C ARG A 167 -12.09 -11.52 2.67
N GLU A 168 -13.04 -12.06 1.92
CA GLU A 168 -14.01 -13.01 2.45
C GLU A 168 -13.32 -14.27 2.98
N VAL A 169 -12.33 -14.79 2.25
CA VAL A 169 -11.53 -15.95 2.67
C VAL A 169 -10.66 -15.63 3.88
N GLU A 170 -9.99 -14.48 3.89
CA GLU A 170 -9.16 -14.00 5.01
C GLU A 170 -10.00 -13.85 6.27
N VAL A 171 -11.17 -13.21 6.18
CA VAL A 171 -12.11 -13.05 7.29
C VAL A 171 -12.59 -14.40 7.81
N ALA A 172 -12.96 -15.33 6.93
CA ALA A 172 -13.36 -16.68 7.32
C ALA A 172 -12.23 -17.45 8.03
N ALA A 173 -10.97 -17.15 7.69
CA ALA A 173 -9.78 -17.72 8.33
C ALA A 173 -9.34 -16.97 9.61
N GLY A 174 -10.05 -15.91 10.02
CA GLY A 174 -9.69 -15.10 11.18
C GLY A 174 -8.52 -14.14 10.94
N ILE A 175 -8.16 -13.90 9.68
CA ILE A 175 -7.13 -12.95 9.25
C ILE A 175 -7.86 -11.67 8.87
N CYS A 176 -7.98 -10.73 9.79
CA CYS A 176 -8.78 -9.52 9.57
C CYS A 176 -7.94 -8.27 9.85
N GLY A 177 -8.12 -7.27 9.00
CA GLY A 177 -7.45 -5.97 9.10
C GLY A 177 -8.04 -5.06 10.19
N PRO A 178 -8.21 -3.75 9.93
CA PRO A 178 -8.45 -2.73 10.96
C PRO A 178 -9.68 -2.90 11.80
N ASP A 179 -10.71 -3.36 11.11
CA ASP A 179 -12.04 -3.38 11.65
C ASP A 179 -12.28 -4.60 12.54
N SER A 180 -11.21 -5.35 12.84
CA SER A 180 -11.19 -6.65 13.51
C SER A 180 -12.06 -7.69 12.77
N CYS A 181 -11.94 -8.97 13.12
CA CYS A 181 -12.83 -9.95 12.51
C CYS A 181 -14.27 -9.71 12.95
N PRO A 182 -15.25 -9.75 12.02
CA PRO A 182 -16.66 -9.75 12.39
C PRO A 182 -16.91 -10.87 13.41
N VAL A 183 -17.25 -10.51 14.65
CA VAL A 183 -17.60 -11.51 15.65
C VAL A 183 -19.00 -12.04 15.35
N PRO A 184 -19.24 -13.37 15.35
CA PRO A 184 -20.51 -13.97 14.92
C PRO A 184 -21.76 -13.48 15.66
N TRP A 185 -21.61 -12.83 16.81
CA TRP A 185 -22.71 -12.37 17.67
C TRP A 185 -22.93 -10.85 17.64
N ALA A 186 -22.12 -10.05 16.92
CA ALA A 186 -22.24 -8.59 16.90
C ALA A 186 -23.54 -8.06 16.24
N THR A 187 -24.26 -8.90 15.49
CA THR A 187 -25.56 -8.54 14.90
C THR A 187 -26.76 -8.88 15.80
N GLY A 188 -26.54 -9.50 16.96
CA GLY A 188 -27.58 -9.81 17.94
C GLY A 188 -27.49 -8.88 19.15
N GLY A 189 -28.37 -7.88 19.24
CA GLY A 189 -28.48 -7.03 20.42
C GLY A 189 -28.62 -7.86 21.70
N PHE A 190 -27.82 -7.53 22.72
CA PHE A 190 -27.94 -8.15 24.04
C PHE A 190 -29.37 -7.95 24.57
N PRO A 191 -30.10 -9.01 24.98
CA PRO A 191 -31.33 -8.82 25.72
C PRO A 191 -30.96 -8.19 27.07
N SER A 192 -31.50 -6.99 27.32
CA SER A 192 -31.34 -6.30 28.59
C SER A 192 -31.80 -7.22 29.73
N GLN A 193 -30.86 -7.66 30.57
CA GLN A 193 -31.24 -8.30 31.83
C GLN A 193 -31.80 -7.22 32.74
N SER A 194 -33.13 -7.15 32.83
CA SER A 194 -33.83 -6.48 33.92
C SER A 194 -33.65 -7.32 35.18
N GLY A 195 -32.73 -6.91 36.06
CA GLY A 195 -32.60 -7.46 37.41
C GLY A 195 -33.84 -7.17 38.24
N GLY A 196 -34.29 -8.17 39.00
CA GLY A 196 -35.31 -8.06 40.04
C GLY A 196 -34.72 -7.78 41.42
#